data_AF-A0A920TR20-F1
#
_entry.id   AF-A0A920TR20-F1
#
_cell.length_a   1.000
_cell.length_b   1.000
_cell.length_c   1.000
_cell.angle_alpha   90.00
_cell.angle_beta   90.00
_cell.angle_gamma   90.00
#
_symmetry.space_group_name_H-M   'P 1'
#
loop_
_entity.id
_entity.type
_entity.pdbx_description
1 polymer ?
#
loop_
_entity_poly.entity_id
_entity_poly.type
_entity_poly.pdbx_seq_one_letter_code
_entity_poly.pdbx_strand_id
1 'polypeptide(L)'
;MGCGIGKNFQLSKLRYERIILMTDADVDGSHIATLLITFFFKYMREIISSNRLYLAMPPLYKLSYKDINRYAYDEKEKDKILKSDSSKIAPQITRYKGLGEMPANQLKATTMDIKKRKLIKINLKHGAKEEKKN
;
A
#
# COMPACT_ATOMS: atom_id res chain seq x y z
N MET A 1 -14.84 7.55 9.15
CA MET A 1 -15.02 8.20 7.82
C MET A 1 -16.17 9.21 7.78
N GLY A 2 -17.19 9.11 8.64
CA GLY A 2 -18.25 10.13 8.78
C GLY A 2 -19.40 10.03 7.77
N CYS A 3 -19.31 9.08 6.84
CA CYS A 3 -20.23 8.90 5.71
C CYS A 3 -21.31 7.82 5.94
N GLY A 4 -21.45 7.26 7.13
CA GLY A 4 -22.38 6.13 7.37
C GLY A 4 -21.89 4.79 6.78
N ILE A 5 -22.73 3.76 6.85
CA ILE A 5 -22.46 2.39 6.35
C ILE A 5 -23.68 1.82 5.61
N GLY A 6 -23.46 1.02 4.57
CA GLY A 6 -24.52 0.28 3.87
C GLY A 6 -25.58 1.21 3.27
N LYS A 7 -26.86 0.98 3.60
CA LYS A 7 -27.99 1.77 3.06
C LYS A 7 -27.97 3.26 3.46
N ASN A 8 -27.31 3.59 4.57
CA ASN A 8 -27.19 4.98 5.06
C ASN A 8 -25.89 5.64 4.61
N PHE A 9 -25.18 5.05 3.64
CA PHE A 9 -23.93 5.60 3.13
C PHE A 9 -24.17 6.88 2.32
N GLN A 10 -23.41 7.93 2.60
CA GLN A 10 -23.46 9.22 1.92
C GLN A 10 -22.05 9.69 1.59
N LEU A 11 -21.67 9.64 0.31
CA LEU A 11 -20.34 10.05 -0.16
C LEU A 11 -20.04 11.53 0.15
N SER A 12 -21.05 12.40 0.18
CA SER A 12 -20.91 13.84 0.45
C SER A 12 -20.38 14.16 1.85
N LYS A 13 -20.58 13.27 2.83
CA LYS A 13 -20.10 13.41 4.21
C LYS A 13 -18.71 12.83 4.43
N LEU A 14 -18.06 12.34 3.38
CA LEU A 14 -16.74 11.74 3.47
C LEU A 14 -15.70 12.80 3.85
N ARG A 15 -15.03 12.59 4.99
CA ARG A 15 -14.03 13.54 5.52
C ARG A 15 -12.68 13.50 4.82
N TYR A 16 -12.38 12.42 4.11
CA TYR A 16 -11.07 12.18 3.51
C TYR A 16 -11.22 11.88 2.03
N GLU A 17 -10.53 12.65 1.19
CA GLU A 17 -10.58 12.42 -0.24
C GLU A 17 -9.91 11.13 -0.69
N ARG A 18 -8.91 10.67 0.10
CA ARG A 18 -8.13 9.45 -0.14
C ARG A 18 -8.09 8.62 1.13
N ILE A 19 -8.47 7.36 1.00
CA ILE A 19 -8.36 6.34 2.03
C ILE A 19 -7.24 5.40 1.61
N ILE A 20 -6.20 5.32 2.42
CA ILE A 20 -5.02 4.51 2.14
C ILE A 20 -4.97 3.40 3.19
N LEU A 21 -5.13 2.16 2.74
CA LEU A 21 -4.90 0.97 3.55
C LEU A 21 -3.40 0.74 3.59
N MET A 22 -2.81 0.69 4.78
CA MET A 22 -1.39 0.43 4.96
C MET A 22 -1.27 -0.75 5.92
N THR A 23 -0.93 -1.90 5.36
CA THR A 23 -0.75 -3.18 6.07
C THR A 23 0.67 -3.67 5.86
N ASP A 24 1.07 -4.67 6.64
CA ASP A 24 2.39 -5.28 6.51
C ASP A 24 2.56 -5.96 5.14
N ALA A 25 3.82 -6.12 4.74
CA ALA A 25 4.19 -6.66 3.43
C ALA A 25 4.20 -8.20 3.39
N ASP A 26 3.72 -8.84 4.46
CA ASP A 26 3.68 -10.28 4.63
C ASP A 26 2.30 -10.86 4.25
N VAL A 27 2.16 -12.17 4.48
CA VAL A 27 0.93 -12.92 4.18
C VAL A 27 -0.22 -12.44 5.06
N ASP A 28 0.04 -12.13 6.32
CA ASP A 28 -0.98 -11.66 7.26
C ASP A 28 -1.49 -10.26 6.91
N GLY A 29 -0.59 -9.36 6.50
CA GLY A 29 -0.95 -8.06 5.94
C GLY A 29 -1.83 -8.20 4.70
N SER A 30 -1.58 -9.19 3.85
CA SER A 30 -2.41 -9.48 2.67
C SER A 30 -3.81 -9.99 3.05
N HIS A 31 -3.92 -10.82 4.09
CA HIS A 31 -5.22 -11.25 4.63
C HIS A 31 -6.02 -10.06 5.19
N ILE A 32 -5.40 -9.21 6.01
CA ILE A 32 -6.05 -8.01 6.57
C ILE A 32 -6.50 -7.06 5.46
N ALA A 33 -5.63 -6.81 4.47
CA ALA A 33 -5.97 -5.97 3.33
C ALA A 33 -7.21 -6.51 2.58
N THR A 34 -7.28 -7.82 2.37
CA THR A 34 -8.42 -8.47 1.71
C THR A 34 -9.72 -8.30 2.51
N LEU A 35 -9.68 -8.46 3.83
CA LEU A 35 -10.83 -8.23 4.71
C LEU A 35 -11.32 -6.78 4.63
N LEU A 36 -10.40 -5.82 4.69
CA LEU A 36 -10.73 -4.39 4.60
C LEU A 36 -11.30 -4.05 3.22
N ILE A 37 -10.67 -4.51 2.13
CA ILE A 37 -11.17 -4.28 0.77
C ILE A 37 -12.58 -4.88 0.61
N THR A 38 -12.82 -6.09 1.13
CA THR A 38 -14.13 -6.74 1.11
C THR A 38 -15.16 -5.95 1.91
N PHE A 39 -14.79 -5.40 3.06
CA PHE A 39 -15.65 -4.52 3.85
C PHE A 39 -16.04 -3.26 3.07
N PHE A 40 -15.07 -2.59 2.44
CA PHE A 40 -15.33 -1.44 1.58
C PHE A 40 -16.22 -1.82 0.39
N PHE A 41 -16.00 -2.98 -0.21
CA PHE A 41 -16.81 -3.47 -1.32
C PHE A 41 -18.27 -3.73 -0.92
N LYS A 42 -18.48 -4.36 0.24
CA LYS A 42 -19.82 -4.74 0.72
C LYS A 42 -20.63 -3.57 1.27
N TYR A 43 -19.99 -2.64 2.00
CA TYR A 43 -20.70 -1.61 2.77
C TYR A 43 -20.48 -0.19 2.28
N MET A 44 -19.45 0.06 1.46
CA MET A 44 -19.04 1.40 1.03
C MET A 44 -18.57 1.43 -0.43
N ARG A 45 -19.28 0.69 -1.30
CA ARG A 45 -18.88 0.46 -2.70
C ARG A 45 -18.58 1.74 -3.47
N GLU A 46 -19.32 2.81 -3.20
CA GLU A 46 -19.14 4.15 -3.79
C GLU A 46 -17.74 4.74 -3.54
N ILE A 47 -17.07 4.41 -2.44
CA ILE A 47 -15.69 4.84 -2.18
C ILE A 47 -14.73 4.25 -3.21
N ILE A 48 -14.95 2.98 -3.58
CA ILE A 48 -14.13 2.28 -4.57
C ILE A 48 -14.47 2.83 -5.96
N SER A 49 -15.76 2.96 -6.29
CA SER A 49 -16.23 3.53 -7.56
C SER A 49 -15.74 4.97 -7.80
N SER A 50 -15.61 5.77 -6.75
CA SER A 50 -15.11 7.14 -6.82
C SER A 50 -13.58 7.24 -6.84
N ASN A 51 -12.85 6.12 -6.97
CA ASN A 51 -11.38 6.07 -7.02
C ASN A 51 -10.70 6.67 -5.78
N ARG A 52 -11.32 6.51 -4.60
CA ARG A 52 -10.83 7.06 -3.33
C ARG A 52 -10.12 6.05 -2.43
N LEU A 53 -10.14 4.75 -2.78
CA LEU A 53 -9.47 3.69 -2.02
C LEU A 53 -8.12 3.30 -2.64
N TYR A 54 -7.09 3.21 -1.80
CA TYR A 54 -5.72 2.91 -2.16
C TYR A 54 -5.12 1.90 -1.18
N LEU A 55 -4.17 1.08 -1.65
CA LEU A 55 -3.32 0.23 -0.84
C LEU A 55 -1.89 0.78 -0.92
N ALA A 56 -1.30 1.10 0.22
CA ALA A 56 0.09 1.49 0.32
C ALA A 56 0.99 0.26 0.25
N MET A 57 2.06 0.37 -0.52
CA MET A 57 3.11 -0.65 -0.55
C MET A 57 4.30 -0.13 0.24
N PRO A 58 4.61 -0.68 1.42
CA PRO A 58 5.88 -0.41 2.08
C PRO A 58 7.05 -1.11 1.35
N PRO A 59 8.28 -0.60 1.48
CA PRO A 59 9.46 -1.23 0.90
C PRO A 59 9.82 -2.53 1.64
N LEU A 60 10.28 -3.54 0.90
CA LEU A 60 10.75 -4.81 1.47
C LEU A 60 12.23 -4.77 1.87
N TYR A 61 13.03 -3.96 1.18
CA TYR A 61 14.46 -3.86 1.41
C TYR A 61 14.91 -2.41 1.51
N LYS A 62 15.88 -2.18 2.39
CA LYS A 62 16.71 -0.97 2.44
C LYS A 62 18.13 -1.36 2.08
N LEU A 63 18.70 -0.63 1.11
CA LEU A 63 20.09 -0.73 0.70
C LEU A 63 20.79 0.55 1.13
N SER A 64 21.77 0.42 2.03
CA SER A 64 22.55 1.54 2.55
C SER A 64 23.96 1.52 1.97
N TYR A 65 24.34 2.58 1.28
CA TYR A 65 25.67 2.81 0.73
C TYR A 65 26.28 4.06 1.36
N LYS A 66 27.15 3.90 2.36
CA LYS A 66 27.67 5.04 3.16
C LYS A 66 26.48 5.90 3.65
N ASP A 67 26.30 7.08 3.07
CA ASP A 67 25.25 8.06 3.42
C ASP A 67 23.99 7.98 2.55
N ILE A 68 23.99 7.16 1.49
CA ILE A 68 22.86 7.04 0.55
C ILE A 68 22.00 5.83 0.91
N ASN A 69 20.72 6.09 1.18
CA ASN A 69 19.71 5.05 1.42
C ASN A 69 18.82 4.90 0.19
N ARG A 70 18.72 3.68 -0.33
CA ARG A 70 17.77 3.29 -1.39
C ARG A 70 16.81 2.24 -0.87
N TYR A 71 15.59 2.24 -1.40
CA TYR A 71 14.53 1.32 -0.99
C TYR A 71 14.07 0.51 -2.19
N ALA A 72 13.86 -0.80 -1.98
CA ALA A 72 13.34 -1.71 -3.00
C ALA A 72 12.04 -2.35 -2.50
N TYR A 73 11.09 -2.53 -3.41
CA TYR A 73 9.75 -3.04 -3.11
C TYR A 73 9.58 -4.50 -3.54
N ASP A 74 10.50 -5.01 -4.36
CA ASP A 74 10.59 -6.41 -4.70
C ASP A 74 12.07 -6.83 -4.87
N GLU A 75 12.30 -8.13 -5.03
CA GLU A 75 13.63 -8.69 -5.21
C GLU A 75 14.28 -8.26 -6.54
N LYS A 76 13.49 -8.04 -7.59
CA LYS A 76 14.00 -7.60 -8.90
C LYS A 76 14.53 -6.17 -8.85
N GLU A 77 13.86 -5.29 -8.13
CA GLU A 77 14.24 -3.89 -7.89
C GLU A 77 15.49 -3.83 -7.02
N LYS A 78 15.59 -4.69 -5.98
CA LYS A 78 16.82 -4.87 -5.19
C LYS A 78 17.99 -5.22 -6.11
N ASP A 79 17.84 -6.24 -6.96
CA ASP A 79 18.91 -6.70 -7.85
C ASP A 79 19.27 -5.65 -8.92
N LYS A 80 18.29 -4.89 -9.41
CA LYS A 80 18.54 -3.76 -10.31
C LYS A 80 19.33 -2.66 -9.62
N ILE A 81 18.98 -2.29 -8.39
CA ILE A 81 19.69 -1.28 -7.61
C ILE A 81 21.14 -1.74 -7.38
N LEU A 82 21.34 -3.00 -7.01
CA LEU A 82 22.67 -3.61 -6.83
C LEU A 82 23.51 -3.59 -8.11
N LYS A 83 22.92 -3.90 -9.27
CA LYS A 83 23.62 -3.88 -10.56
C LYS A 83 23.91 -2.45 -11.07
N SER A 84 23.02 -1.51 -10.78
CA SER A 84 23.15 -0.12 -11.21
C SER A 84 24.20 0.66 -10.43
N ASP A 85 24.45 0.29 -9.17
CA ASP A 85 25.51 0.89 -8.38
C ASP A 85 26.85 0.23 -8.72
N SER A 86 27.66 0.89 -9.56
CA SER A 86 29.04 0.49 -9.87
C SER A 86 30.03 0.73 -8.72
N SER A 87 29.52 0.90 -7.49
CA SER A 87 30.35 1.14 -6.32
C SER A 87 31.05 -0.16 -5.92
N LYS A 88 32.38 -0.13 -5.75
CA LYS A 88 33.18 -1.28 -5.27
C LYS A 88 32.84 -1.73 -3.83
N ILE A 89 31.90 -1.06 -3.17
CA ILE A 89 31.56 -1.26 -1.76
C ILE A 89 30.21 -1.99 -1.72
N ALA A 90 30.20 -3.16 -1.07
CA ALA A 90 28.98 -3.91 -0.84
C ALA A 90 28.02 -3.10 0.05
N PRO A 91 26.74 -2.94 -0.33
CA PRO A 91 25.76 -2.25 0.50
C PRO A 91 25.39 -3.08 1.73
N GLN A 92 25.03 -2.39 2.80
CA GLN A 92 24.30 -3.03 3.89
C GLN A 92 22.84 -3.18 3.47
N ILE A 93 22.37 -4.43 3.40
CA ILE A 93 20.99 -4.76 3.04
C ILE A 93 20.21 -5.10 4.31
N THR A 94 19.12 -4.38 4.55
CA THR A 94 18.16 -4.67 5.62
C THR A 94 16.84 -5.06 4.99
N ARG A 95 16.25 -6.17 5.42
CA ARG A 95 14.92 -6.61 4.99
C ARG A 95 13.89 -6.24 6.06
N TYR A 96 12.79 -5.64 5.66
CA TYR A 96 11.64 -5.40 6.52
C TYR A 96 10.60 -6.49 6.29
N LYS A 97 10.17 -7.16 7.36
CA LYS A 97 9.06 -8.12 7.32
C LYS A 97 7.72 -7.47 7.63
N GLY A 98 7.72 -6.49 8.53
CA GLY A 98 6.53 -5.73 8.92
C GLY A 98 6.81 -4.24 9.09
N LEU A 99 5.74 -3.45 9.13
CA LEU A 99 5.83 -1.99 9.32
C LEU A 99 6.44 -1.62 10.69
N GLY A 100 6.26 -2.48 11.71
CA GLY A 100 6.81 -2.27 13.05
C GLY A 100 8.34 -2.35 13.12
N GLU A 101 9.00 -2.97 12.13
CA GLU A 101 10.46 -3.03 12.04
C GLU A 101 11.06 -1.75 11.43
N MET A 102 10.22 -0.86 10.89
CA MET A 102 10.64 0.40 10.28
C MET A 102 10.57 1.55 11.30
N PRO A 103 11.67 2.30 11.51
CA PRO A 103 11.63 3.54 12.27
C PRO A 103 10.67 4.55 11.64
N ALA A 104 9.98 5.34 12.48
CA ALA A 104 8.94 6.29 12.05
C ALA A 104 9.41 7.25 10.94
N ASN A 105 10.66 7.73 11.01
CA ASN A 105 11.25 8.62 10.00
C ASN A 105 11.35 7.95 8.62
N GLN A 106 11.68 6.65 8.59
CA GLN A 106 11.79 5.90 7.35
C GLN A 106 10.40 5.62 6.77
N LEU A 107 9.47 5.15 7.60
CA LEU A 107 8.08 4.92 7.21
C LEU A 107 7.43 6.19 6.63
N LYS A 108 7.66 7.35 7.27
CA LYS A 108 7.19 8.64 6.77
C LYS A 108 7.78 8.97 5.39
N ALA A 109 9.09 8.77 5.22
CA ALA A 109 9.80 9.08 3.98
C ALA A 109 9.46 8.13 2.82
N THR A 110 9.12 6.87 3.11
CA THR A 110 8.88 5.85 2.08
C THR A 110 7.41 5.71 1.71
N THR A 111 6.53 5.74 2.70
CA THR A 111 5.14 5.28 2.54
C THR A 111 4.12 6.40 2.71
N MET A 112 4.48 7.47 3.42
CA MET A 112 3.60 8.62 3.65
C MET A 112 3.93 9.83 2.76
N ASP A 113 5.19 10.03 2.37
CA ASP A 113 5.61 11.13 1.50
C ASP A 113 4.91 11.04 0.14
N ILE A 114 4.14 12.08 -0.21
CA ILE A 114 3.33 12.15 -1.42
C ILE A 114 4.17 11.96 -2.68
N LYS A 115 5.44 12.41 -2.68
CA LYS A 115 6.32 12.35 -3.86
C LYS A 115 6.96 10.98 -4.04
N LYS A 116 7.13 10.21 -2.96
CA LYS A 116 7.91 8.95 -2.96
C LYS A 116 7.07 7.70 -2.76
N ARG A 117 5.90 7.83 -2.14
CA ARG A 117 5.05 6.69 -1.81
C ARG A 117 4.56 5.97 -3.08
N LYS A 118 4.61 4.64 -3.03
CA LYS A 118 3.97 3.78 -4.03
C LYS A 118 2.60 3.37 -3.50
N LEU A 119 1.55 3.77 -4.23
CA LEU A 119 0.16 3.42 -3.92
C LEU A 119 -0.44 2.62 -5.07
N ILE A 120 -1.09 1.51 -4.75
CA ILE A 120 -1.97 0.78 -5.67
C ILE A 120 -3.37 1.36 -5.50
N LYS A 121 -3.97 1.87 -6.58
CA LYS A 121 -5.37 2.29 -6.58
C LYS A 121 -6.27 1.06 -6.67
N ILE A 122 -7.20 0.92 -5.74
CA ILE A 122 -8.22 -0.13 -5.78
C ILE A 122 -9.38 0.37 -6.62
N ASN A 123 -9.71 -0.36 -7.68
CA ASN A 123 -10.78 0.01 -8.59
C ASN A 123 -11.66 -1.20 -8.88
N LEU A 124 -12.95 -0.95 -9.16
CA LEU A 124 -13.89 -1.96 -9.58
C LEU A 124 -13.67 -2.22 -11.08
N LYS A 125 -12.79 -3.14 -11.45
CA LYS A 125 -12.83 -3.69 -12.82
C LYS A 125 -14.11 -4.54 -12.95
N HIS A 126 -14.84 -4.39 -14.05
CA HIS A 126 -15.88 -5.34 -14.45
C HIS A 126 -15.20 -6.69 -14.70
N GLY A 127 -15.23 -7.59 -13.72
CA GLY A 127 -14.37 -8.77 -13.74
C GLY A 127 -14.80 -9.84 -12.75
N ALA A 128 -16.09 -10.17 -12.74
CA ALA A 128 -16.69 -11.50 -12.53
C ALA A 128 -18.19 -11.27 -12.35
N LYS A 129 -19.01 -11.98 -13.14
CA LYS A 129 -20.47 -11.97 -13.07
C LYS A 129 -20.91 -12.10 -11.60
N GLU A 130 -21.58 -11.09 -11.07
CA GLU A 130 -22.45 -11.30 -9.92
C GLU A 130 -23.54 -12.28 -10.40
N GLU A 131 -23.37 -13.59 -10.14
CA GLU A 131 -24.48 -14.52 -10.16
C GLU A 131 -25.48 -14.06 -9.09
N LYS A 132 -26.43 -13.23 -9.53
CA LYS A 132 -27.69 -13.06 -8.82
C LYS A 132 -28.37 -14.43 -8.82
N LYS A 133 -28.24 -15.18 -7.73
CA LYS A 133 -29.20 -16.24 -7.43
C LYS A 133 -30.44 -15.58 -6.83
N ASN A 134 -31.50 -15.62 -7.64
CA ASN A 134 -32.89 -15.42 -7.24
C ASN A 134 -33.29 -16.40 -6.14
#